data_AF-A0A938S1M6-F1
#
_entry.id   AF-A0A938S1M6-F1
#
_cell.length_a   1.000
_cell.length_b   1.000
_cell.length_c   1.000
_cell.angle_alpha   90.00
_cell.angle_beta   90.00
_cell.angle_gamma   90.00
#
_symmetry.space_group_name_H-M   'P 1'
#
loop_
_entity.id
_entity.type
_entity.pdbx_description
1 polymer ?
#
loop_
_entity_poly.entity_id
_entity_poly.type
_entity_poly.pdbx_seq_one_letter_code
_entity_poly.pdbx_strand_id
1 'polypeptide(L)' 'MAQKLAETAGRLGLEPAQLPRHIAIIMDGNGRWAQRQNLPRYEGHRQGARTAEQIAQCCV' A
#
# COMPACT_ATOMS: atom_id res chain seq x y z
N MET A 1 -17.29 2.09 -4.52
CA MET A 1 -16.84 0.89 -3.79
C MET A 1 -17.10 -0.40 -4.55
N ALA A 2 -18.34 -0.76 -4.86
CA ALA A 2 -18.65 -2.05 -5.53
C ALA A 2 -17.89 -2.26 -6.85
N GLN A 3 -17.77 -1.23 -7.68
CA GLN A 3 -17.01 -1.30 -8.95
C GLN A 3 -15.52 -1.60 -8.72
N LYS A 4 -14.85 -0.85 -7.84
CA LYS A 4 -13.44 -1.07 -7.49
C LYS A 4 -13.19 -2.47 -6.91
N LEU A 5 -14.16 -3.01 -6.16
CA LEU A 5 -14.08 -4.33 -5.56
C LEU A 5 -14.20 -5.43 -6.63
N ALA A 6 -15.16 -5.31 -7.55
CA ALA A 6 -15.30 -6.24 -8.68
C ALA A 6 -14.10 -6.18 -9.65
N GLU A 7 -13.59 -4.99 -9.95
CA GLU A 7 -12.39 -4.81 -10.78
C GLU A 7 -11.15 -5.46 -10.14
N THR A 8 -10.96 -5.24 -8.83
CA THR A 8 -9.84 -5.84 -8.08
C THR A 8 -9.97 -7.36 -8.03
N ALA A 9 -11.17 -7.88 -7.79
CA ALA A 9 -11.45 -9.31 -7.77
C ALA A 9 -11.16 -9.94 -9.15
N GLY A 10 -11.65 -9.33 -10.22
CA GLY A 10 -11.41 -9.76 -11.59
C GLY A 10 -9.92 -9.76 -11.98
N ARG A 11 -9.17 -8.72 -11.61
CA ARG A 11 -7.71 -8.65 -11.84
C ARG A 11 -6.94 -9.77 -11.14
N LEU A 12 -7.44 -10.24 -10.00
CA LEU A 12 -6.80 -11.29 -9.18
C LEU A 12 -7.36 -12.69 -9.46
N GLY A 13 -8.36 -12.83 -10.34
CA GLY A 13 -9.04 -14.12 -10.57
C GLY A 13 -9.80 -14.63 -9.34
N LEU A 14 -10.31 -13.71 -8.51
CA LEU A 14 -11.05 -14.00 -7.29
C LEU A 14 -12.51 -13.60 -7.45
N GLU A 15 -13.37 -14.23 -6.68
CA GLU A 15 -14.71 -13.72 -6.41
C GLU A 15 -14.66 -12.57 -5.40
N PRO A 16 -15.52 -11.55 -5.52
CA PRO A 16 -15.63 -10.44 -4.56
C PRO A 16 -15.64 -10.85 -3.08
N ALA A 17 -16.30 -11.98 -2.76
CA ALA A 17 -16.42 -12.50 -1.41
C ALA A 17 -15.10 -13.06 -0.82
N GLN A 18 -14.09 -13.33 -1.66
CA GLN A 18 -12.78 -13.83 -1.25
C GLN A 18 -11.81 -12.70 -0.88
N LEU A 19 -12.12 -11.45 -1.21
CA LEU A 19 -11.27 -10.31 -0.86
C LEU A 19 -11.33 -10.02 0.65
N PRO A 20 -10.20 -9.65 1.28
CA PRO A 20 -10.18 -9.31 2.68
C PRO A 20 -11.01 -8.06 2.95
N ARG A 21 -11.85 -8.12 3.98
CA ARG A 21 -12.67 -6.97 4.41
C ARG A 21 -11.86 -5.89 5.14
N HIS A 22 -10.72 -6.27 5.71
CA HIS A 22 -9.84 -5.38 6.46
C HIS A 22 -8.40 -5.88 6.35
N ILE A 23 -7.47 -4.96 6.14
CA ILE A 23 -6.04 -5.23 6.08
C ILE A 23 -5.31 -4.30 7.04
N ALA A 24 -4.22 -4.80 7.63
CA ALA A 24 -3.30 -4.00 8.42
C ALA A 24 -1.88 -4.22 7.85
N ILE A 25 -1.13 -3.13 7.69
CA ILE A 25 0.20 -3.14 7.09
C ILE A 25 1.18 -2.48 8.05
N ILE A 26 2.28 -3.15 8.37
CA ILE A 26 3.41 -2.58 9.11
C ILE A 26 4.37 -1.94 8.10
N MET A 27 4.45 -0.61 8.10
CA MET A 27 5.32 0.14 7.18
C MET A 27 6.76 0.27 7.72
N ASP A 28 7.48 -0.84 7.82
CA ASP A 28 8.89 -0.85 8.21
C ASP A 28 9.84 -0.61 7.01
N GLY A 29 11.08 -0.21 7.30
CA GLY A 29 12.17 -0.16 6.33
C GLY A 29 12.43 1.21 5.71
N ASN A 30 11.65 2.23 6.06
CA ASN A 30 11.85 3.61 5.56
C ASN A 30 13.27 4.14 5.81
N GLY A 31 13.82 3.91 7.01
CA GLY A 31 15.19 4.31 7.33
C GLY A 31 16.24 3.54 6.53
N ARG A 32 16.09 2.22 6.38
CA ARG A 32 16.98 1.38 5.57
C ARG A 32 16.91 1.76 4.08
N TRP A 33 15.73 2.12 3.59
CA TRP A 33 15.54 2.62 2.24
C TRP A 33 16.31 3.92 2.01
N ALA A 34 16.21 4.89 2.91
CA ALA A 34 16.94 6.15 2.80
C ALA A 34 18.46 5.93 2.82
N GLN A 35 18.95 5.07 3.73
CA GLN A 35 20.38 4.74 3.83
C GLN A 35 20.94 4.13 2.54
N ARG A 36 20.23 3.20 1.89
CA ARG A 36 20.68 2.60 0.61
C ARG A 36 20.79 3.59 -0.54
N GLN A 37 20.08 4.71 -0.44
CA GLN A 37 20.09 5.78 -1.44
C GLN A 37 21.03 6.94 -1.05
N ASN A 38 21.83 6.79 0.02
CA ASN A 38 22.63 7.87 0.60
C ASN A 38 21.82 9.12 0.96
N LEU A 39 20.58 8.94 1.40
CA LEU A 39 19.67 10.02 1.81
C LEU A 39 19.54 10.10 3.34
N PRO A 40 19.22 11.29 3.88
CA PRO A 40 18.82 11.44 5.28
C PRO A 40 17.58 10.60 5.63
N ARG A 41 17.49 10.12 6.88
CA ARG A 41 16.40 9.24 7.35
C ARG A 41 14.99 9.84 7.15
N TYR A 42 14.85 11.16 7.25
CA TYR A 42 13.55 11.82 7.07
C TYR A 42 13.02 11.73 5.63
N GLU A 43 13.89 11.57 4.62
CA GLU A 43 13.44 11.31 3.24
C GLU A 43 12.77 9.95 3.13
N GLY A 44 13.24 8.95 3.89
CA GLY A 44 12.55 7.67 3.99
C GLY A 44 11.16 7.79 4.60
N HIS A 45 10.98 8.64 5.61
CA HIS A 45 9.65 8.91 6.18
C HIS A 45 8.74 9.63 5.18
N ARG A 46 9.26 10.60 4.42
CA ARG A 46 8.51 11.29 3.36
C ARG A 46 8.07 10.32 2.26
N GLN A 47 8.96 9.41 1.84
CA GLN A 47 8.63 8.38 0.87
C GLN A 47 7.58 7.40 1.43
N GLY A 48 7.75 6.97 2.68
CA GLY A 48 6.78 6.11 3.36
C GLY A 48 5.38 6.73 3.43
N ALA A 49 5.27 8.03 3.69
CA ALA A 49 3.99 8.74 3.70
C ALA A 49 3.30 8.74 2.32
N ARG A 50 4.07 8.97 1.24
CA ARG A 50 3.53 8.90 -0.14
C ARG A 50 3.04 7.49 -0.48
N THR A 51 3.78 6.47 -0.07
CA THR A 51 3.37 5.07 -0.26
C THR A 51 2.10 4.74 0.53
N ALA A 52 1.98 5.22 1.77
CA ALA A 52 0.78 5.04 2.58
C ALA A 52 -0.45 5.66 1.90
N GLU A 53 -0.33 6.88 1.37
CA GLU A 53 -1.39 7.56 0.64
C GLU A 53 -1.82 6.78 -0.61
N GLN A 54 -0.87 6.31 -1.41
CA GLN A 54 -1.16 5.49 -2.60
C GLN A 54 -1.90 4.20 -2.23
N ILE A 55 -1.46 3.50 -1.18
CA ILE A 55 -2.12 2.28 -0.71
C ILE A 55 -3.56 2.59 -0.27
N ALA A 56 -3.76 3.64 0.52
CA ALA A 56 -5.08 4.03 1.01
C ALA A 56 -6.06 4.38 -0.13
N GLN A 57 -5.57 4.97 -1.22
CA GLN A 57 -6.38 5.29 -2.41
C GLN A 57 -6.74 4.04 -3.25
N CYS A 58 -5.89 3.01 -3.19
CA CYS A 58 -6.09 1.72 -3.84
C CYS A 58 -7.03 0.79 -3.05
N CYS A 59 -7.06 0.92 -1.73
CA CYS A 59 -8.04 0.24 -0.89
C CYS A 59 -9.41 0.93 -1.03
N VAL A 60 -10.48 0.14 -0.83
CA VAL A 60 -11.87 0.56 -1.10
C VAL A 60 -12.65 0.79 0.17
#